data_AF-A0A9E4BDW9-F1
#
_entry.id   AF-A0A9E4BDW9-F1
#
_cell.length_a   1.000
_cell.length_b   1.000
_cell.length_c   1.000
_cell.angle_alpha   90.00
_cell.angle_beta   90.00
_cell.angle_gamma   90.00
#
_symmetry.space_group_name_H-M   'P 1'
#
loop_
_entity.id
_entity.type
_entity.pdbx_description
1 polymer ?
#
loop_
_entity_poly.entity_id
_entity_poly.type
_entity_poly.pdbx_seq_one_letter_code
_entity_poly.pdbx_strand_id
1 'polypeptide(L)' 'MKVQKFTLIIAPDPTEEEADKLYGVIDDGTLATIANIPQIHFHREATTMDSAIRSAIADVTSLGLEVLRVE' A
#
# COMPACT_ATOMS: atom_id res chain seq x y z
N MET A 1 9.42 -12.03 13.43
CA MET A 1 8.12 -11.71 12.79
C MET A 1 8.05 -12.47 11.47
N LYS A 2 6.96 -12.38 10.69
CA LYS A 2 6.87 -13.01 9.36
C LYS A 2 6.56 -11.96 8.31
N VAL A 3 7.11 -12.14 7.12
CA VAL A 3 6.76 -11.31 5.95
C VAL A 3 5.33 -11.65 5.54
N GLN A 4 4.45 -10.68 5.69
CA GLN A 4 3.08 -10.73 5.24
C GLN A 4 3.04 -10.18 3.81
N LYS A 5 2.38 -10.92 2.91
CA LYS A 5 2.21 -10.52 1.52
C LYS A 5 0.73 -10.29 1.27
N PHE A 6 0.40 -9.09 0.81
CA PHE A 6 -0.97 -8.67 0.50
C PHE A 6 -0.92 -7.50 -0.47
N THR A 7 -2.04 -7.24 -1.11
CA THR A 7 -2.18 -6.16 -2.09
C THR A 7 -3.24 -5.18 -1.61
N LEU A 8 -2.92 -3.89 -1.62
CA LEU A 8 -3.92 -2.84 -1.42
C LEU A 8 -4.36 -2.30 -2.77
N ILE A 9 -5.65 -2.35 -3.04
CA ILE A 9 -6.23 -1.65 -4.18
C ILE A 9 -6.54 -0.23 -3.73
N ILE A 10 -6.01 0.76 -4.45
CA ILE A 10 -6.20 2.18 -4.15
C ILE A 10 -6.94 2.86 -5.29
N ALA A 11 -7.62 3.96 -5.00
CA ALA A 11 -8.16 4.87 -6.02
C ALA A 11 -8.27 6.29 -5.45
N PRO A 12 -8.13 7.35 -6.26
CA PRO A 12 -7.73 7.33 -7.67
C PRO A 12 -6.27 6.89 -7.88
N ASP A 13 -5.83 6.81 -9.14
CA ASP A 13 -4.42 6.56 -9.47
C ASP A 13 -3.55 7.67 -8.87
N PRO A 14 -2.56 7.33 -8.03
CA PRO A 14 -1.72 8.34 -7.37
C PRO A 14 -0.94 9.12 -8.41
N THR A 15 -0.87 10.43 -8.23
CA THR A 15 0.02 11.29 -9.03
C THR A 15 1.49 10.92 -8.80
N GLU A 16 2.39 11.34 -9.70
CA GLU A 16 3.83 11.11 -9.54
C GLU A 16 4.36 11.64 -8.19
N GLU A 17 3.85 12.79 -7.71
CA GLU A 17 4.21 13.35 -6.41
C GLU A 17 3.73 12.50 -5.22
N GLU A 18 2.55 11.88 -5.34
CA GLU A 18 2.03 10.96 -4.31
C GLU A 18 2.77 9.63 -4.33
N ALA A 19 3.11 9.12 -5.51
CA ALA A 19 3.92 7.92 -5.66
C ALA A 19 5.32 8.12 -5.07
N ASP A 20 5.96 9.27 -5.32
CA ASP A 20 7.27 9.60 -4.75
C ASP A 20 7.20 9.67 -3.21
N LYS A 21 6.18 10.34 -2.65
CA LYS A 21 5.94 10.36 -1.21
C LYS A 21 5.66 8.97 -0.65
N LEU A 22 4.91 8.15 -1.37
CA LEU A 22 4.63 6.76 -0.98
C LEU A 22 5.94 6.01 -0.82
N TYR A 23 6.82 6.03 -1.81
CA TYR A 23 8.15 5.42 -1.72
C TYR A 23 9.05 6.03 -0.63
N GLY A 24 8.80 7.29 -0.24
CA GLY A 24 9.47 7.91 0.91
C GLY A 24 8.94 7.47 2.28
N VAL A 25 7.69 6.98 2.35
CA VAL A 25 7.03 6.54 3.59
C VAL A 25 7.10 5.03 3.77
N ILE A 26 6.96 4.26 2.69
CA ILE A 26 6.98 2.79 2.70
C ILE A 26 8.23 2.28 1.97
N ASP A 27 8.98 1.39 2.61
CA ASP A 27 10.11 0.68 2.01
C ASP A 27 9.72 -0.75 1.57
N ASP A 28 8.61 -1.26 2.12
CA ASP A 28 8.13 -2.63 1.98
C ASP A 28 6.97 -2.79 0.96
N GLY A 29 6.74 -1.79 0.10
CA GLY A 29 5.64 -1.77 -0.87
C GLY A 29 6.08 -1.37 -2.28
N THR A 30 5.42 -1.92 -3.29
CA THR A 30 5.62 -1.55 -4.70
C THR A 30 4.29 -1.13 -5.31
N LEU A 31 4.22 0.10 -5.82
CA LEU A 31 3.07 0.58 -6.56
C LEU A 31 3.09 0.03 -7.99
N ALA A 32 1.98 -0.56 -8.42
CA ALA A 32 1.78 -1.07 -9.76
C ALA A 32 0.35 -0.77 -10.22
N THR A 33 0.18 -0.36 -11.48
CA THR A 33 -1.15 -0.18 -12.08
C THR A 33 -1.40 -1.33 -13.05
N ILE A 34 -2.32 -2.24 -12.71
CA ILE A 34 -2.69 -3.37 -13.57
C ILE A 34 -4.10 -3.17 -14.07
N ALA A 35 -4.28 -3.22 -15.40
CA ALA A 35 -5.58 -3.01 -16.05
C ALA A 35 -6.28 -1.68 -15.66
N ASN A 36 -5.51 -0.59 -15.49
CA ASN A 36 -5.97 0.73 -14.99
C ASN A 36 -6.46 0.72 -13.54
N ILE A 37 -6.11 -0.31 -12.76
CA ILE A 37 -6.38 -0.37 -11.33
C ILE A 37 -5.05 -0.17 -10.60
N PRO A 38 -4.89 0.94 -9.86
CA PRO A 38 -3.69 1.17 -9.07
C PRO A 38 -3.74 0.28 -7.83
N GLN A 39 -2.63 -0.41 -7.60
CA GLN A 39 -2.51 -1.33 -6.48
C GLN A 39 -1.09 -1.32 -5.92
N ILE A 40 -0.97 -1.55 -4.62
CA ILE A 40 0.32 -1.59 -3.93
C ILE A 40 0.53 -2.99 -3.40
N HIS A 41 1.61 -3.62 -3.85
CA HIS A 41 2.02 -4.94 -3.40
C HIS A 41 2.93 -4.80 -2.18
N PHE A 42 2.44 -5.24 -1.02
CA PHE A 42 3.19 -5.17 0.23
C PHE A 42 3.90 -6.47 0.56
N HIS A 43 5.07 -6.33 1.16
CA HIS A 43 5.90 -7.38 1.73
C HIS A 43 6.29 -7.02 3.16
N ARG A 44 5.30 -6.62 3.96
CA ARG A 44 5.49 -6.04 5.30
C ARG A 44 5.83 -7.10 6.34
N GLU A 45 6.89 -6.88 7.11
CA GLU A 45 7.18 -7.73 8.26
C GLU A 45 6.30 -7.37 9.46
N ALA A 46 5.46 -8.31 9.90
CA ALA A 46 4.56 -8.09 11.02
C ALA A 46 4.31 -9.36 11.83
N THR A 47 3.80 -9.19 13.05
CA THR A 47 3.39 -10.28 13.92
C THR A 47 2.13 -10.99 13.40
N THR A 48 1.20 -10.24 12.80
CA THR A 48 -0.05 -10.74 12.22
C THR A 48 -0.37 -10.04 10.91
N MET A 49 -1.13 -10.72 10.05
CA MET A 49 -1.63 -10.15 8.78
C MET A 49 -2.46 -8.88 9.03
N ASP A 50 -3.38 -8.91 10.00
CA ASP A 50 -4.26 -7.77 10.32
C ASP A 50 -3.45 -6.53 10.74
N SER A 51 -2.40 -6.73 11.55
CA SER A 51 -1.51 -5.62 11.94
C SER A 51 -0.74 -5.06 10.75
N ALA A 52 -0.33 -5.90 9.80
CA ALA A 52 0.35 -5.46 8.58
C ALA A 52 -0.59 -4.63 7.71
N ILE A 53 -1.80 -5.13 7.47
CA ILE A 53 -2.84 -4.48 6.66
C ILE A 53 -3.21 -3.13 7.28
N ARG A 54 -3.53 -3.09 8.58
CA ARG A 54 -3.90 -1.82 9.26
C ARG A 54 -2.80 -0.79 9.19
N SER A 55 -1.56 -1.21 9.39
CA SER A 55 -0.41 -0.31 9.30
C SER A 55 -0.26 0.22 7.87
N ALA A 56 -0.40 -0.63 6.85
CA ALA A 56 -0.25 -0.21 5.46
C ALA A 56 -1.37 0.72 5.01
N ILE A 57 -2.62 0.46 5.45
CA ILE A 57 -3.74 1.37 5.25
C ILE A 57 -3.46 2.73 5.92
N ALA A 58 -2.89 2.75 7.13
CA ALA A 58 -2.56 3.99 7.81
C ALA A 58 -1.50 4.81 7.05
N ASP A 59 -0.47 4.16 6.49
CA ASP A 59 0.55 4.84 5.68
C ASP A 59 -0.06 5.45 4.41
N VAL A 60 -0.86 4.67 3.68
CA VAL A 60 -1.52 5.10 2.43
C VAL A 60 -2.51 6.24 2.70
N THR A 61 -3.33 6.13 3.75
CA THR A 61 -4.29 7.17 4.12
C THR A 61 -3.61 8.43 4.65
N SER A 62 -2.45 8.33 5.31
CA SER A 62 -1.66 9.50 5.72
C SER A 62 -1.11 10.29 4.53
N LEU A 63 -1.04 9.69 3.36
CA LEU A 63 -0.61 10.34 2.11
C LEU A 63 -1.78 10.98 1.35
N GLY A 64 -3.02 10.82 1.84
CA GLY A 64 -4.24 11.29 1.18
C GLY A 64 -4.81 10.31 0.15
N LEU A 65 -4.25 9.10 0.05
CA LEU A 65 -4.72 8.05 -0.84
C LEU A 65 -5.86 7.26 -0.19
N GLU A 66 -6.88 6.91 -0.98
CA GLU A 66 -8.00 6.09 -0.51
C GLU A 66 -7.77 4.61 -0.86
N VAL A 67 -7.90 3.75 0.16
CA VAL A 67 -7.83 2.30 0.00
C VAL A 67 -9.23 1.76 -0.26
N LEU A 68 -9.43 1.15 -1.42
CA LEU A 68 -10.71 0.54 -1.80
C LEU A 68 -10.91 -0.83 -1.17
N ARG A 69 -9.88 -1.69 -1.21
CA ARG A 69 -9.92 -3.05 -0.63
C ARG A 69 -8.52 -3.66 -0.51
N VAL A 70 -8.46 -4.77 0.21
CA VAL A 70 -7.26 -5.59 0.41
C VAL A 70 -7.48 -6.93 -0.30
N GLU A 71 -6.47 -7.41 -1.04
CA GLU A 71 -6.42 -8.71 -1.71
C GLU A 71 -5.23 -9.56 -1.23
#